data_AF-A0A935HRG6-F1
#
_entry.id   AF-A0A935HRG6-F1
#
_cell.length_a   1.000
_cell.length_b   1.000
_cell.length_c   1.000
_cell.angle_alpha   90.00
_cell.angle_beta   90.00
_cell.angle_gamma   90.00
#
_symmetry.space_group_name_H-M   'P 1'
#
loop_
_entity.id
_entity.type
_entity.pdbx_description
1 polymer ?
#
loop_
_entity_poly.entity_id
_entity_poly.type
_entity_poly.pdbx_seq_one_letter_code
_entity_poly.pdbx_strand_id
1 'polypeptide(L)'
;MRSLVAIGLLLLFSCSGGPQEVPDGVLPPERFQQVLLEAQLIEARMNHELVIDHATSIPGGDHYAEMFREQGITQAEFDRSFKYYSGQPEEMQRIYEAIMAELVRRKDELPQ
;
A
#
# COMPACT_ATOMS: atom_id res chain seq x y z
N MET A 1 -31.97 -4.96 -39.67
CA MET A 1 -32.08 -5.44 -38.26
C MET A 1 -31.20 -6.66 -37.94
N ARG A 2 -30.65 -7.40 -38.93
CA ARG A 2 -29.73 -8.53 -38.66
C ARG A 2 -28.27 -8.08 -38.44
N SER A 3 -27.86 -6.94 -39.01
CA SER A 3 -26.48 -6.42 -38.91
C SER A 3 -26.16 -5.63 -37.62
N LEU A 4 -27.16 -5.28 -36.80
CA LEU A 4 -26.93 -4.55 -35.54
C LEU A 4 -26.55 -5.48 -34.37
N VAL A 5 -26.88 -6.76 -34.47
CA VAL A 5 -26.56 -7.77 -33.44
C VAL A 5 -25.06 -8.13 -33.46
N ALA A 6 -24.40 -7.99 -34.62
CA ALA A 6 -22.99 -8.33 -34.77
C ALA A 6 -22.02 -7.32 -34.13
N ILE A 7 -22.44 -6.07 -33.90
CA ILE A 7 -21.58 -5.02 -33.33
C ILE A 7 -21.58 -5.06 -31.79
N GLY A 8 -22.62 -5.63 -31.16
CA GLY A 8 -22.71 -5.74 -29.71
C GLY A 8 -21.82 -6.82 -29.08
N LEU A 9 -21.35 -7.81 -29.86
CA LEU A 9 -20.62 -8.97 -29.32
C LEU A 9 -19.09 -8.75 -29.23
N LEU A 10 -18.57 -7.65 -29.79
CA LEU A 10 -17.12 -7.36 -29.82
C LEU A 10 -16.63 -6.56 -28.59
N LEU A 11 -17.51 -6.19 -27.65
CA LEU A 11 -17.16 -5.40 -26.47
C LEU A 11 -16.79 -6.22 -25.22
N LEU A 12 -16.74 -7.55 -25.30
CA LEU A 12 -16.51 -8.42 -24.13
C LEU A 12 -15.05 -8.87 -23.92
N PHE A 13 -14.08 -8.37 -24.70
CA PHE A 13 -12.67 -8.78 -24.58
C PHE A 13 -11.72 -7.69 -24.05
N SER A 14 -12.24 -6.59 -23.48
CA SER A 14 -11.36 -5.60 -22.85
C SER A 14 -10.91 -6.09 -21.47
N CYS A 15 -9.59 -6.23 -21.33
CA CYS A 15 -8.83 -6.56 -20.12
C CYS A 15 -8.81 -8.03 -19.70
N SER A 16 -8.10 -8.87 -20.47
CA SER A 16 -7.23 -9.85 -19.83
C SER A 16 -5.87 -9.17 -19.61
N GLY A 17 -5.63 -8.74 -18.36
CA GLY A 17 -4.31 -8.29 -17.94
C GLY A 17 -3.34 -9.46 -18.11
N GLY A 18 -2.46 -9.36 -19.11
CA GLY A 18 -1.29 -10.24 -19.17
C GLY A 18 -0.40 -10.02 -17.95
N PRO A 19 0.60 -10.89 -17.71
CA PRO A 19 1.55 -10.68 -16.62
C PRO A 19 2.17 -9.30 -16.76
N GLN A 20 1.82 -8.39 -15.87
CA GLN A 20 2.43 -7.07 -15.83
C GLN A 20 3.86 -7.28 -15.31
N GLU A 21 4.84 -6.96 -16.14
CA GLU A 21 6.24 -6.97 -15.69
C GLU A 21 6.39 -6.01 -14.51
N VAL A 22 6.86 -6.56 -13.38
CA VAL A 22 7.14 -5.80 -12.17
C VAL A 22 8.40 -4.96 -12.44
N PRO A 23 8.34 -3.62 -12.35
CA PRO A 23 9.51 -2.77 -12.56
C PRO A 23 10.60 -3.03 -11.51
N ASP A 24 11.85 -2.82 -11.91
CA ASP A 24 12.99 -2.91 -10.99
C ASP A 24 12.82 -1.99 -9.78
N GLY A 25 13.16 -2.52 -8.60
CA GLY A 25 13.08 -1.79 -7.34
C GLY A 25 11.66 -1.55 -6.83
N VAL A 26 10.66 -2.30 -7.34
CA VAL A 26 9.39 -2.53 -6.66
C VAL A 26 9.58 -3.68 -5.67
N LEU A 27 9.20 -3.45 -4.42
CA LEU A 27 9.24 -4.43 -3.36
C LEU A 27 8.22 -5.55 -3.64
N PRO A 28 8.52 -6.82 -3.33
CA PRO A 28 7.53 -7.89 -3.37
C PRO A 28 6.30 -7.58 -2.49
N PRO A 29 5.11 -8.13 -2.80
CA PRO A 29 3.86 -7.76 -2.11
C PRO A 29 3.94 -7.89 -0.59
N GLU A 30 4.49 -8.99 -0.10
CA GLU A 30 4.62 -9.26 1.33
C GLU A 30 5.58 -8.29 2.01
N ARG A 31 6.64 -7.88 1.30
CA ARG A 31 7.60 -6.89 1.82
C ARG A 31 6.99 -5.50 1.82
N PHE A 32 6.28 -5.14 0.76
CA PHE A 32 5.59 -3.85 0.68
C PHE A 32 4.49 -3.75 1.74
N GLN A 33 3.73 -4.81 1.99
CA GLN A 33 2.73 -4.88 3.06
C GLN A 33 3.34 -4.53 4.42
N GLN A 34 4.47 -5.15 4.78
CA GLN A 34 5.15 -4.89 6.06
C GLN A 34 5.58 -3.44 6.18
N VAL A 35 6.22 -2.89 5.14
CA VAL A 35 6.73 -1.52 5.16
C VAL A 35 5.57 -0.50 5.15
N LEU A 36 4.50 -0.77 4.40
CA LEU A 36 3.32 0.09 4.36
C LEU A 36 2.61 0.12 5.71
N LEU A 37 2.52 -1.02 6.41
CA LEU A 37 2.00 -1.05 7.78
C LEU A 37 2.81 -0.15 8.72
N GLU A 38 4.14 -0.27 8.72
CA GLU A 38 5.00 0.57 9.57
C GLU A 38 4.88 2.06 9.21
N ALA A 39 4.80 2.39 7.91
CA ALA A 39 4.54 3.75 7.46
C ALA A 39 3.20 4.30 7.99
N GLN A 40 2.12 3.50 7.97
CA GLN A 40 0.82 3.90 8.50
C GLN A 40 0.83 4.08 10.03
N LEU A 41 1.62 3.29 10.74
CA LEU A 41 1.80 3.45 12.19
C LEU A 41 2.56 4.74 12.53
N ILE A 42 3.57 5.11 11.72
CA ILE A 42 4.25 6.41 11.82
C ILE A 42 3.25 7.55 11.60
N GLU A 43 2.44 7.49 10.54
CA GLU A 43 1.41 8.52 10.29
C GLU A 43 0.40 8.61 11.44
N ALA A 44 -0.06 7.47 11.97
CA ALA A 44 -0.98 7.44 13.08
C ALA A 44 -0.38 8.08 14.35
N ARG A 45 0.87 7.78 14.68
CA ARG A 45 1.60 8.42 15.79
C ARG A 45 1.71 9.93 15.56
N MET A 46 2.17 10.34 14.37
CA MET A 46 2.35 11.75 14.06
C MET A 46 1.02 12.51 14.15
N ASN A 47 -0.06 11.94 13.64
CA ASN A 47 -1.39 12.52 13.73
C ASN A 47 -1.86 12.60 15.19
N HIS A 48 -1.59 11.60 16.02
CA HIS A 48 -1.90 11.64 17.45
C HIS A 48 -1.16 12.79 18.14
N GLU A 49 0.15 12.89 17.94
CA GLU A 49 0.99 13.93 18.56
C GLU A 49 0.57 15.35 18.12
N LEU A 50 0.23 15.56 16.85
CA LEU A 50 -0.24 16.87 16.35
C LEU A 50 -1.64 17.23 16.85
N VAL A 51 -2.58 16.27 16.80
CA VAL A 51 -4.01 16.55 17.00
C VAL A 51 -4.43 16.40 18.44
N ILE A 52 -3.95 15.36 19.13
CA ILE A 52 -4.34 15.01 20.50
C ILE A 52 -3.40 15.69 21.50
N ASP A 53 -2.09 15.57 21.29
CA ASP A 53 -1.10 16.11 22.23
C ASP A 53 -0.77 17.59 21.98
N HIS A 54 -1.39 18.21 20.96
CA HIS A 54 -1.20 19.60 20.55
C HIS A 54 0.28 19.99 20.34
N ALA A 55 1.09 19.05 19.85
CA ALA A 55 2.49 19.33 19.52
C ALA A 55 2.59 20.41 18.43
N THR A 56 3.55 21.33 18.59
CA THR A 56 3.79 22.43 17.63
C THR A 56 4.66 22.03 16.45
N SER A 57 5.36 20.90 16.53
CA SER A 57 6.15 20.31 15.45
C SER A 57 6.47 18.85 15.73
N ILE A 58 6.56 18.04 14.67
CA ILE A 58 7.09 16.67 14.74
C ILE A 58 8.18 16.51 13.67
N PRO A 59 9.32 15.90 13.97
CA PRO A 59 10.31 15.55 12.96
C PRO A 59 9.85 14.32 12.15
N GLY A 60 8.78 14.48 11.37
CA GLY A 60 8.21 13.40 10.57
C GLY A 60 9.20 12.76 9.60
N GLY A 61 10.11 13.56 9.03
CA GLY A 61 11.17 13.08 8.15
C GLY A 61 12.14 12.10 8.83
N ASP A 62 12.38 12.24 10.13
CA ASP A 62 13.32 11.39 10.87
C ASP A 62 12.74 9.99 11.08
N HIS A 63 11.43 9.88 11.33
CA HIS A 63 10.75 8.60 11.51
C HIS A 63 10.76 7.73 10.25
N TYR A 64 10.49 8.30 9.08
CA TYR A 64 10.57 7.55 7.82
C TYR A 64 12.00 7.15 7.48
N ALA A 65 12.97 8.05 7.69
CA ALA A 65 14.38 7.74 7.45
C ALA A 65 14.88 6.57 8.32
N GLU A 66 14.47 6.55 9.60
CA GLU A 66 14.75 5.43 10.50
C GLU A 66 14.07 4.14 10.05
N MET A 67 12.78 4.19 9.72
CA MET A 67 12.04 3.03 9.21
C MET A 67 12.68 2.44 7.96
N PHE A 68 13.05 3.26 6.98
CA PHE A 68 13.70 2.77 5.75
C PHE A 68 15.02 2.06 6.06
N ARG A 69 15.82 2.62 6.97
CA ARG A 69 17.07 2.00 7.43
C ARG A 69 16.82 0.67 8.13
N GLU A 70 15.85 0.59 9.05
CA GLU A 70 15.51 -0.64 9.78
C GLU A 70 14.95 -1.73 8.86
N GLN A 71 14.14 -1.32 7.89
CA GLN A 71 13.58 -2.21 6.88
C GLN A 71 14.59 -2.53 5.76
N GLY A 72 15.79 -1.94 5.76
CA GLY A 72 16.80 -2.20 4.73
C GLY A 72 16.33 -1.84 3.32
N ILE A 73 15.51 -0.80 3.19
CA ILE A 73 15.02 -0.28 1.91
C ILE A 73 15.38 1.20 1.75
N THR A 74 15.21 1.72 0.55
CA THR A 74 15.29 3.14 0.24
C THR A 74 13.89 3.76 0.13
N GLN A 75 13.80 5.06 0.38
CA GLN A 75 12.59 5.83 0.09
C GLN A 75 12.13 5.64 -1.36
N ALA A 76 13.07 5.59 -2.30
CA ALA A 76 12.76 5.43 -3.72
C ALA A 76 12.13 4.06 -4.04
N GLU A 77 12.52 2.99 -3.35
CA GLU A 77 11.86 1.67 -3.47
C GLU A 77 10.46 1.68 -2.89
N PHE A 78 10.27 2.33 -1.73
CA PHE A 78 8.94 2.51 -1.15
C PHE A 78 8.03 3.29 -2.10
N ASP A 79 8.46 4.45 -2.60
CA ASP A 79 7.66 5.31 -3.50
C ASP A 79 7.31 4.59 -4.82
N ARG A 80 8.27 3.86 -5.40
CA ARG A 80 8.03 3.03 -6.59
C ARG A 80 6.99 1.95 -6.32
N SER A 81 7.13 1.24 -5.20
CA SER A 81 6.21 0.17 -4.81
C SER A 81 4.81 0.71 -4.57
N PHE A 82 4.70 1.81 -3.82
CA PHE A 82 3.43 2.46 -3.56
C PHE A 82 2.74 2.87 -4.86
N LYS A 83 3.47 3.50 -5.78
CA LYS A 83 2.93 3.86 -7.10
C LYS A 83 2.52 2.64 -7.92
N TYR A 84 3.31 1.57 -7.90
CA TYR A 84 3.05 0.34 -8.65
C TYR A 84 1.76 -0.35 -8.16
N TYR A 85 1.65 -0.59 -6.86
CA TYR A 85 0.49 -1.26 -6.27
C TYR A 85 -0.77 -0.38 -6.30
N SER A 86 -0.65 0.94 -6.11
CA SER A 86 -1.78 1.85 -6.27
C SER A 86 -2.39 1.84 -7.68
N GLY A 87 -1.61 1.46 -8.70
CA GLY A 87 -2.09 1.27 -10.07
C GLY A 87 -2.85 -0.04 -10.30
N GLN A 88 -2.87 -0.93 -9.31
CA GLN A 88 -3.48 -2.27 -9.36
C GLN A 88 -4.49 -2.44 -8.22
N PRO A 89 -5.74 -1.98 -8.40
CA PRO A 89 -6.71 -1.87 -7.31
C PRO A 89 -6.94 -3.16 -6.53
N GLU A 90 -7.04 -4.31 -7.22
CA GLU A 90 -7.26 -5.61 -6.56
C GLU A 90 -6.07 -6.04 -5.70
N GLU A 91 -4.84 -5.81 -6.15
CA GLU A 91 -3.63 -6.15 -5.39
C GLU A 91 -3.46 -5.20 -4.20
N MET A 92 -3.70 -3.91 -4.40
CA MET A 92 -3.68 -2.92 -3.32
C MET A 92 -4.72 -3.23 -2.25
N GLN A 93 -5.92 -3.66 -2.66
CA GLN A 93 -6.96 -4.08 -1.73
C GLN A 93 -6.49 -5.26 -0.88
N ARG A 94 -5.90 -6.30 -1.50
CA ARG A 94 -5.35 -7.45 -0.77
C ARG A 94 -4.27 -7.04 0.24
N ILE A 95 -3.38 -6.13 -0.14
CA ILE A 95 -2.36 -5.59 0.75
C ILE A 95 -3.01 -4.92 1.97
N TYR A 96 -4.01 -4.05 1.76
CA TYR A 96 -4.71 -3.39 2.87
C TYR A 96 -5.50 -4.37 3.75
N GLU A 97 -6.16 -5.37 3.17
CA GLU A 97 -6.85 -6.42 3.94
C GLU A 97 -5.88 -7.17 4.85
N ALA A 98 -4.69 -7.49 4.35
CA ALA A 98 -3.65 -8.15 5.12
C ALA A 98 -3.06 -7.26 6.22
N ILE A 99 -2.89 -5.95 5.96
CA ILE A 99 -2.51 -4.96 6.98
C ILE A 99 -3.57 -4.90 8.09
N MET A 100 -4.85 -4.82 7.73
CA MET A 100 -5.95 -4.76 8.70
C MET A 100 -6.01 -6.02 9.56
N ALA A 101 -5.83 -7.20 8.97
CA ALA A 101 -5.76 -8.45 9.71
C ALA A 101 -4.58 -8.46 10.70
N GLU A 102 -3.41 -7.98 10.29
CA GLU A 102 -2.25 -7.86 11.17
C GLU A 102 -2.46 -6.88 12.31
N LEU A 103 -3.11 -5.73 12.07
CA LEU A 103 -3.48 -4.78 13.12
C LEU A 103 -4.44 -5.38 14.15
N VAL A 104 -5.45 -6.15 13.69
CA VAL A 104 -6.37 -6.86 14.59
C VAL A 104 -5.62 -7.87 15.45
N ARG A 105 -4.73 -8.65 14.84
CA ARG A 105 -3.89 -9.63 15.55
C ARG A 105 -3.04 -8.93 16.63
N ARG A 106 -2.30 -7.87 16.26
CA ARG A 106 -1.47 -7.10 17.21
C ARG A 106 -2.31 -6.57 18.37
N LYS A 107 -3.51 -6.04 18.09
CA LYS A 107 -4.44 -5.55 19.12
C LYS A 107 -4.88 -6.66 20.08
N ASP A 108 -5.18 -7.86 19.58
CA ASP A 108 -5.63 -8.99 20.41
C ASP A 108 -4.50 -9.58 21.26
N GLU A 109 -3.24 -9.39 20.85
CA GLU A 109 -2.05 -9.83 21.59
C GLU A 109 -1.60 -8.84 22.69
N LEU A 110 -2.10 -7.60 22.66
CA LEU A 110 -1.78 -6.62 23.70
C LEU A 110 -2.46 -7.01 25.03
N PRO A 111 -1.73 -6.99 26.16
CA PRO A 111 -2.35 -7.15 27.47
C PRO A 111 -3.37 -6.02 27.72
N GLN A 112 -4.55 -6.40 28.21
CA GLN A 112 -5.64 -5.48 28.60
C GLN A 112 -5.27 -4.67 29.85
#